data_AF-A0A7J4G2S8-F1
#
_entry.id   AF-A0A7J4G2S8-F1
#
_cell.length_a   1.000
_cell.length_b   1.000
_cell.length_c   1.000
_cell.angle_alpha   90.00
_cell.angle_beta   90.00
_cell.angle_gamma   90.00
#
_symmetry.space_group_name_H-M   'P 1'
#
loop_
_entity.id
_entity.type
_entity.pdbx_description
1 polymer ?
#
loop_
_entity_poly.entity_id
_entity_poly.type
_entity_poly.pdbx_seq_one_letter_code
_entity_poly.pdbx_strand_id
1 'polypeptide(L)'
;MKELKEGDIFRGKRIREIIKLSNGWYLVKTDNTKSPRDFKVRTVWKLRPRIRYFTPKHAHFAIDFYGKLCADKERAIKVFRAIIEVWHNKPVEEVIKKYRDDVASLPGYDLEYILYALKWILEQEDINFRGRPESKQKQLDEILKK
;
A
#
# COMPACT_ATOMS: atom_id res chain seq x y z
N MET A 1 3.52 -19.10 20.11
CA MET A 1 4.15 -18.69 18.82
C MET A 1 4.48 -17.21 18.89
N LYS A 2 5.63 -16.75 18.38
CA LYS A 2 5.99 -15.33 18.42
C LYS A 2 5.32 -14.61 17.24
N GLU A 3 4.12 -14.09 17.49
CA GLU A 3 3.45 -13.18 16.57
C GLU A 3 4.09 -11.79 16.68
N LEU A 4 4.05 -11.01 15.60
CA LEU A 4 4.42 -9.59 15.65
C LEU A 4 3.36 -8.84 16.44
N LYS A 5 3.77 -7.97 17.36
CA LYS A 5 2.87 -7.12 18.14
C LYS A 5 3.20 -5.65 17.98
N GLU A 6 2.20 -4.80 18.11
CA GLU A 6 2.42 -3.36 18.19
C GLU A 6 3.31 -3.04 19.41
N GLY A 7 4.21 -2.07 19.24
CA GLY A 7 5.25 -1.77 20.24
C GLY A 7 6.52 -2.61 20.13
N ASP A 8 6.49 -3.77 19.46
CA ASP A 8 7.71 -4.57 19.25
C ASP A 8 8.76 -3.82 18.41
N ILE A 9 10.02 -4.24 18.55
CA ILE A 9 11.12 -3.74 17.70
C ILE A 9 11.28 -4.66 16.48
N PHE A 10 10.97 -4.12 15.30
CA PHE A 10 11.19 -4.76 14.02
C PHE A 10 12.35 -4.08 13.28
N ARG A 11 13.48 -4.80 13.13
CA ARG A 11 14.69 -4.29 12.45
C ARG A 11 15.16 -2.93 13.01
N GLY A 12 15.16 -2.80 14.34
CA GLY A 12 15.60 -1.60 15.04
C GLY A 12 14.60 -0.44 15.01
N LYS A 13 13.37 -0.65 14.52
CA LYS A 13 12.30 0.35 14.50
C LYS A 13 11.08 -0.16 15.25
N ARG A 14 10.39 0.72 15.98
CA ARG A 14 9.15 0.35 16.69
C ARG A 14 8.04 0.07 15.69
N ILE A 15 7.26 -0.97 15.93
CA ILE A 15 6.02 -1.23 15.20
C ILE A 15 4.93 -0.33 15.77
N ARG A 16 4.26 0.42 14.89
CA ARG A 16 3.14 1.31 15.22
C ARG A 16 1.80 0.63 15.06
N GLU A 17 1.65 -0.09 13.97
CA GLU A 17 0.37 -0.67 13.54
C GLU A 17 0.65 -1.96 12.75
N ILE A 18 -0.21 -2.96 12.92
CA ILE A 18 -0.13 -4.24 12.20
C ILE A 18 -1.49 -4.58 11.60
N ILE A 19 -1.50 -4.92 10.31
CA ILE A 19 -2.65 -5.55 9.66
C ILE A 19 -2.26 -6.98 9.29
N LYS A 20 -2.98 -7.95 9.85
CA LYS A 20 -2.86 -9.36 9.48
C LYS A 20 -3.83 -9.64 8.33
N LEU A 21 -3.28 -10.03 7.18
CA LEU A 21 -4.04 -10.34 5.98
C LEU A 21 -4.55 -11.78 6.01
N SER A 22 -5.64 -12.03 5.26
CA SER A 22 -6.27 -13.35 5.19
C SER A 22 -5.34 -14.43 4.62
N ASN A 23 -4.41 -14.05 3.74
CA ASN A 23 -3.38 -14.94 3.19
C ASN A 23 -2.20 -15.22 4.15
N GLY A 24 -2.30 -14.76 5.41
CA GLY A 24 -1.29 -14.99 6.45
C GLY A 24 -0.09 -14.04 6.40
N TRP A 25 -0.08 -13.07 5.47
CA TRP A 25 0.92 -12.01 5.45
C TRP A 25 0.59 -10.93 6.49
N TYR A 26 1.60 -10.14 6.85
CA TYR A 26 1.44 -8.98 7.71
C TYR A 26 1.87 -7.73 6.98
N LEU A 27 1.02 -6.71 6.99
CA LEU A 27 1.41 -5.33 6.71
C LEU A 27 1.77 -4.67 8.04
N VAL A 28 2.95 -4.05 8.09
CA VAL A 28 3.50 -3.45 9.31
C VAL A 28 3.89 -2.00 9.04
N LYS A 29 3.38 -1.07 9.87
CA LYS A 29 3.92 0.29 9.98
C LYS A 29 5.04 0.30 11.01
N THR A 30 6.24 0.69 10.60
CA THR A 30 7.37 0.91 11.52
C THR A 30 7.78 2.37 11.54
N ASP A 31 8.34 2.86 12.65
CA ASP A 31 8.96 4.18 12.72
C ASP A 31 9.94 4.44 11.56
N ASN A 32 9.98 5.69 11.11
CA ASN A 32 10.95 6.16 10.12
C ASN A 32 11.57 7.50 10.53
N THR A 33 12.51 8.03 9.75
CA THR A 33 13.44 9.08 10.22
C THR A 33 13.11 10.50 9.77
N LYS A 34 12.13 10.73 8.88
CA LYS A 34 11.89 12.07 8.33
C LYS A 34 11.13 12.99 9.27
N SER A 35 10.26 12.46 10.13
CA SER A 35 9.50 13.21 11.14
C SER A 35 8.98 12.27 12.23
N PRO A 36 8.50 12.78 13.38
CA PRO A 36 7.85 11.94 14.38
C PRO A 36 6.62 11.18 13.84
N ARG A 37 5.94 11.75 12.84
CA ARG A 37 4.79 11.12 12.17
C ARG A 37 5.19 10.17 11.04
N ASP A 38 6.40 10.31 10.49
CA ASP A 38 6.89 9.47 9.39
C ASP A 38 6.97 7.99 9.81
N PHE A 39 6.55 7.13 8.91
CA PHE A 39 6.60 5.68 9.08
C PHE A 39 7.04 5.03 7.78
N LYS A 40 7.34 3.74 7.86
CA LYS A 40 7.69 2.92 6.71
C LYS A 40 6.78 1.71 6.67
N VAL A 41 6.16 1.50 5.53
CA VAL A 41 5.35 0.30 5.25
C VAL A 41 6.26 -0.90 4.96
N ARG A 42 5.95 -2.04 5.57
CA ARG A 42 6.66 -3.31 5.34
C ARG A 42 5.66 -4.44 5.22
N THR A 43 5.86 -5.29 4.22
CA THR A 43 5.09 -6.51 4.03
C THR A 43 5.94 -7.68 4.50
N VAL A 44 5.48 -8.41 5.51
CA VAL A 44 6.12 -9.61 6.07
C VAL A 44 5.33 -10.82 5.60
N TRP A 45 5.89 -11.60 4.67
CA TRP A 45 5.20 -12.77 4.10
C TRP A 45 5.61 -14.10 4.76
N LYS A 46 6.62 -14.07 5.64
CA LYS A 46 7.10 -15.27 6.34
C LYS A 46 7.77 -14.89 7.65
N LEU A 47 7.36 -15.51 8.76
CA LEU A 47 7.98 -15.30 10.08
C LEU A 47 9.08 -16.34 10.42
N ARG A 48 9.01 -17.55 9.86
CA ARG A 48 9.92 -18.67 10.17
C ARG A 48 10.35 -19.42 8.90
N PRO A 49 11.56 -20.03 8.84
CA PRO A 49 12.58 -20.06 9.88
C PRO A 49 13.35 -18.73 10.01
N ARG A 50 13.35 -17.91 8.96
CA ARG A 50 13.85 -16.53 8.96
C ARG A 50 12.75 -15.60 8.52
N ILE A 51 12.66 -14.44 9.17
CA ILE A 51 11.71 -13.39 8.80
C ILE A 51 12.03 -12.91 7.38
N ARG A 52 11.07 -13.06 6.46
CA ARG A 52 11.14 -12.50 5.10
C ARG A 52 10.15 -11.37 4.99
N TYR A 53 10.64 -10.22 4.53
CA TYR A 53 9.85 -9.02 4.37
C TYR A 53 10.43 -8.17 3.24
N PHE A 54 9.60 -7.27 2.72
CA PHE A 54 9.99 -6.24 1.75
C PHE A 54 9.27 -4.94 2.06
N THR A 55 9.69 -3.87 1.39
CA THR A 55 8.97 -2.59 1.41
C THR A 55 8.22 -2.45 0.11
N PRO A 56 6.88 -2.50 0.12
CA PRO A 56 6.10 -2.27 -1.07
C PRO A 56 6.31 -0.84 -1.58
N LYS A 57 6.15 -0.66 -2.90
CA LYS A 57 6.30 0.60 -3.61
C LYS A 57 5.27 0.64 -4.72
N HIS A 58 4.89 1.84 -5.17
CA HIS A 58 4.01 2.06 -6.32
C HIS A 58 4.32 1.16 -7.53
N ALA A 59 5.61 1.02 -7.88
CA ALA A 59 6.04 0.18 -8.99
C ALA A 59 5.58 -1.29 -8.88
N HIS A 60 5.59 -1.87 -7.67
CA HIS A 60 5.12 -3.26 -7.48
C HIS A 60 3.64 -3.42 -7.84
N PHE A 61 2.82 -2.43 -7.48
CA PHE A 61 1.38 -2.44 -7.79
C PHE A 61 1.10 -2.08 -9.24
N ALA A 62 1.87 -1.17 -9.84
CA ALA A 62 1.74 -0.83 -11.26
C ALA A 62 2.06 -2.04 -12.15
N ILE A 63 3.13 -2.78 -11.85
CA ILE A 63 3.51 -4.00 -12.58
C ILE A 63 2.46 -5.09 -12.38
N ASP A 64 2.02 -5.31 -11.15
CA ASP A 64 0.97 -6.28 -10.84
C ASP A 64 -0.36 -5.96 -11.56
N PHE A 65 -0.76 -4.69 -11.53
CA PHE A 65 -1.96 -4.21 -12.24
C PHE A 65 -1.86 -4.39 -13.75
N TYR A 66 -0.68 -4.14 -14.34
CA TYR A 66 -0.46 -4.41 -15.76
C TYR A 66 -0.62 -5.89 -16.08
N GLY A 67 -0.07 -6.79 -15.25
CA GLY A 67 -0.28 -8.23 -15.40
C GLY A 67 -1.77 -8.63 -15.33
N LYS A 68 -2.52 -8.00 -14.42
CA LYS A 68 -3.98 -8.18 -14.33
C LYS A 68 -4.70 -7.70 -15.59
N LEU A 69 -4.33 -6.54 -16.14
CA LEU A 69 -4.90 -6.02 -17.39
C LEU A 69 -4.66 -6.96 -18.58
N CYS A 70 -3.47 -7.58 -18.65
CA CYS A 70 -3.15 -8.57 -19.68
C CYS A 70 -3.97 -9.86 -19.53
N ALA A 71 -4.27 -10.27 -18.29
CA ALA A 71 -5.04 -11.48 -18.02
C ALA A 71 -6.54 -11.29 -18.27
N ASP A 72 -7.14 -10.24 -17.70
CA ASP A 72 -8.55 -9.89 -17.89
C ASP A 72 -8.73 -8.38 -17.64
N LYS A 73 -8.90 -7.64 -18.73
CA LYS A 73 -9.04 -6.19 -18.69
C LYS A 73 -10.26 -5.74 -17.90
N GLU A 74 -11.40 -6.41 -18.03
CA GLU A 74 -12.65 -5.98 -17.39
C GLU A 74 -12.56 -6.12 -15.87
N ARG A 75 -12.10 -7.28 -15.39
CA ARG A 75 -11.89 -7.52 -13.96
C ARG A 75 -10.76 -6.65 -13.40
N ALA A 76 -9.69 -6.44 -14.15
CA ALA A 76 -8.61 -5.56 -13.72
C ALA A 76 -9.11 -4.12 -13.49
N ILE A 77 -9.96 -3.57 -14.37
CA ILE A 77 -10.55 -2.24 -14.16
C ILE A 77 -11.35 -2.16 -12.86
N LYS A 78 -11.97 -3.25 -12.39
CA LYS A 78 -12.63 -3.29 -11.07
C LYS A 78 -11.62 -3.16 -9.91
N VAL A 79 -10.42 -3.74 -10.02
CA VAL A 79 -9.32 -3.50 -9.07
C VAL A 79 -8.95 -2.01 -9.03
N PHE A 80 -8.83 -1.36 -10.19
CA PHE A 80 -8.52 0.07 -10.24
C PHE A 80 -9.62 0.92 -9.60
N ARG A 81 -10.90 0.61 -9.85
CA ARG A 81 -12.04 1.27 -9.19
C ARG A 81 -12.01 1.07 -7.67
N ALA A 82 -11.67 -0.12 -7.19
CA ALA A 82 -11.52 -0.39 -5.76
C ALA A 82 -10.41 0.49 -5.14
N ILE A 83 -9.27 0.65 -5.82
CA ILE A 83 -8.19 1.55 -5.39
C ILE A 83 -8.69 3.00 -5.28
N ILE A 84 -9.42 3.47 -6.30
CA ILE A 84 -10.01 4.82 -6.31
C ILE A 84 -10.99 5.02 -5.14
N GLU A 85 -11.84 4.04 -4.84
CA GLU A 85 -12.78 4.13 -3.73
C GLU A 85 -12.08 4.26 -2.37
N VAL A 86 -11.01 3.47 -2.14
CA VAL A 86 -10.19 3.60 -0.92
C VAL A 86 -9.47 4.95 -0.87
N TRP A 87 -8.99 5.45 -2.01
CA TRP A 87 -8.37 6.78 -2.10
C TRP A 87 -9.36 7.90 -1.77
N HIS A 88 -10.64 7.75 -2.11
CA HIS A 88 -11.72 8.63 -1.68
C HIS A 88 -12.25 8.33 -0.26
N ASN A 89 -11.41 7.75 0.60
CA ASN A 89 -11.67 7.47 2.01
C ASN A 89 -12.78 6.45 2.31
N LYS A 90 -13.15 5.58 1.37
CA LYS A 90 -14.02 4.45 1.72
C LYS A 90 -13.28 3.42 2.59
N PRO A 91 -13.96 2.80 3.58
CA PRO A 91 -13.37 1.72 4.38
C PRO A 91 -12.89 0.56 3.51
N VAL A 92 -11.70 0.05 3.80
CA VAL A 92 -11.05 -0.99 2.97
C VAL A 92 -11.87 -2.27 2.99
N GLU A 93 -12.42 -2.61 4.15
CA GLU A 93 -13.24 -3.79 4.40
C GLU A 93 -14.52 -3.78 3.56
N GLU A 94 -15.17 -2.63 3.44
CA GLU A 94 -16.36 -2.45 2.60
C GLU A 94 -16.02 -2.62 1.12
N VAL A 95 -14.91 -2.03 0.67
CA VAL A 95 -14.44 -2.12 -0.71
C VAL A 95 -14.04 -3.57 -1.05
N ILE A 96 -13.36 -4.28 -0.13
CA ILE A 96 -13.05 -5.70 -0.29
C ILE A 96 -14.35 -6.50 -0.43
N LYS A 97 -15.33 -6.30 0.45
CA LYS A 97 -16.61 -7.03 0.39
C LYS A 97 -17.33 -6.82 -0.95
N LYS A 98 -17.24 -5.60 -1.50
CA LYS A 98 -17.86 -5.24 -2.78
C LYS A 98 -17.18 -5.88 -3.99
N TYR A 99 -15.85 -5.97 -4.00
CA TYR A 99 -15.08 -6.32 -5.20
C TYR A 99 -14.36 -7.67 -5.15
N ARG A 100 -14.32 -8.35 -3.99
CA ARG A 100 -13.54 -9.59 -3.81
C ARG A 100 -13.88 -10.64 -4.86
N ASP A 101 -15.16 -10.95 -5.02
CA ASP A 101 -15.60 -12.04 -5.89
C ASP A 101 -15.39 -11.71 -7.38
N ASP A 102 -15.52 -10.43 -7.73
CA ASP A 102 -15.30 -9.91 -9.08
C ASP A 102 -13.85 -10.10 -9.56
N VAL A 103 -12.89 -10.15 -8.64
CA VAL A 103 -11.45 -10.13 -8.96
C VAL A 103 -10.68 -11.35 -8.45
N ALA A 104 -11.36 -12.32 -7.83
CA ALA A 104 -10.75 -13.46 -7.15
C ALA A 104 -9.86 -14.34 -8.05
N SER A 105 -10.10 -14.35 -9.37
CA SER A 105 -9.35 -15.16 -10.33
C SER A 105 -8.18 -14.43 -10.99
N LEU A 106 -7.93 -13.17 -10.63
CA LEU A 106 -6.84 -12.40 -11.24
C LEU A 106 -5.47 -12.84 -10.69
N PRO A 107 -4.43 -12.87 -11.54
CA PRO A 107 -3.10 -13.28 -11.10
C PRO A 107 -2.44 -12.21 -10.21
N GLY A 108 -1.45 -12.63 -9.43
CA GLY A 108 -0.59 -11.73 -8.66
C GLY A 108 -1.10 -11.46 -7.25
N TYR A 109 -1.02 -10.21 -6.80
CA TYR A 109 -1.42 -9.83 -5.45
C TYR A 109 -2.94 -9.86 -5.25
N ASP A 110 -3.36 -10.31 -4.07
CA ASP A 110 -4.76 -10.27 -3.63
C ASP A 110 -5.26 -8.83 -3.45
N LEU A 111 -6.55 -8.60 -3.73
CA LEU A 111 -7.18 -7.29 -3.58
C LEU A 111 -6.97 -6.70 -2.18
N GLU A 112 -7.14 -7.51 -1.14
CA GLU A 112 -6.96 -7.11 0.25
C GLU A 112 -5.56 -6.51 0.49
N TYR A 113 -4.52 -7.18 -0.01
CA TYR A 113 -3.15 -6.69 0.12
C TYR A 113 -2.94 -5.38 -0.65
N ILE A 114 -3.43 -5.29 -1.89
CA ILE A 114 -3.32 -4.09 -2.73
C ILE A 114 -3.92 -2.88 -2.00
N LEU A 115 -5.14 -3.01 -1.48
CA LEU A 115 -5.87 -1.90 -0.88
C LEU A 115 -5.23 -1.41 0.42
N TYR A 116 -4.91 -2.31 1.35
CA TYR A 116 -4.26 -1.89 2.60
C TYR A 116 -2.86 -1.31 2.37
N ALA A 117 -2.06 -1.94 1.49
CA ALA A 117 -0.71 -1.47 1.24
C ALA A 117 -0.71 -0.10 0.57
N LEU A 118 -1.53 0.12 -0.47
CA LEU A 118 -1.62 1.41 -1.13
C LEU A 118 -2.18 2.50 -0.21
N LYS A 119 -3.19 2.21 0.60
CA LYS A 119 -3.71 3.15 1.62
C LYS A 119 -2.58 3.68 2.49
N TRP A 120 -1.76 2.80 3.05
CA TRP A 120 -0.65 3.21 3.91
C TRP A 120 0.52 3.86 3.16
N ILE A 121 0.77 3.49 1.90
CA ILE A 121 1.81 4.14 1.09
C ILE A 121 1.40 5.59 0.78
N LEU A 122 0.14 5.83 0.41
CA LEU A 122 -0.39 7.18 0.16
C LEU A 122 -0.38 8.02 1.43
N GLU A 123 -0.83 7.47 2.56
CA GLU A 123 -0.74 8.12 3.88
C GLU A 123 0.72 8.48 4.24
N GLN A 124 1.66 7.57 3.96
CA GLN A 124 3.09 7.83 4.17
C GLN A 124 3.59 8.99 3.30
N GLU A 125 3.12 9.09 2.05
CA GLU A 125 3.49 10.16 1.13
C GLU A 125 2.93 11.50 1.58
N ASP A 126 1.68 11.55 2.01
CA ASP A 126 1.05 12.77 2.55
C ASP A 126 1.80 13.29 3.78
N ILE A 127 2.16 12.41 4.72
CA ILE A 127 2.95 12.79 5.90
C ILE A 127 4.33 13.34 5.52
N ASN A 128 4.91 12.80 4.45
CA ASN A 128 6.26 13.17 4.01
C ASN A 128 6.28 14.33 3.02
N PHE A 129 5.13 14.72 2.48
CA PHE A 129 5.03 15.81 1.52
C PHE A 129 5.10 17.15 2.25
N ARG A 130 6.26 17.81 2.15
CA ARG A 130 6.51 19.14 2.73
C ARG A 130 6.22 20.29 1.75
N GLY A 131 5.49 20.01 0.68
CA GLY A 131 5.30 20.93 -0.44
C GLY A 131 6.25 20.66 -1.61
N ARG A 132 5.95 21.33 -2.74
CA ARG A 132 6.76 21.26 -3.96
C ARG A 132 7.87 22.32 -3.91
N PRO A 133 9.09 22.03 -4.38
CA PRO A 133 10.11 23.07 -4.56
C PRO A 133 9.57 24.20 -5.44
N GLU A 134 9.89 25.45 -5.08
CA GLU A 134 9.34 26.63 -5.75
C GLU A 134 9.62 26.63 -7.27
N SER A 135 10.82 26.19 -7.67
CA SER A 135 11.19 26.04 -9.08
C SER A 135 10.28 25.07 -9.84
N LYS A 136 9.86 23.98 -9.20
CA LYS A 136 8.94 22.99 -9.77
C LYS A 136 7.51 23.50 -9.80
N GLN A 137 7.10 24.34 -8.85
CA GLN A 137 5.79 24.99 -8.90
C GLN A 137 5.73 26.00 -10.06
N LYS A 138 6.75 26.85 -10.21
CA LYS A 138 6.86 27.81 -11.33
C LYS A 138 6.77 27.12 -12.70
N GLN A 139 7.48 26.00 -12.88
CA GLN A 139 7.41 25.20 -14.11
C GLN A 139 5.99 24.72 -14.43
N LEU A 140 5.22 24.31 -13.43
CA LEU A 140 3.84 23.83 -13.63
C LEU A 140 2.89 24.99 -13.90
N ASP A 141 3.06 26.11 -13.20
CA ASP A 141 2.26 27.32 -13.42
C ASP A 141 2.44 27.83 -14.85
N GLU A 142 3.67 27.77 -15.40
CA GLU A 142 3.96 28.11 -16.80
C GLU A 142 3.30 27.15 -17.80
N ILE A 143 3.25 25.84 -17.50
CA ILE A 143 2.59 24.83 -18.35
C ILE A 143 1.07 25.02 -18.34
N LEU A 144 0.47 25.31 -17.19
CA LEU A 144 -0.99 25.43 -17.01
C LEU A 144 -1.56 26.78 -17.44
N LYS A 145 -0.72 27.80 -17.63
CA LYS A 145 -1.12 29.09 -18.20
C LYS A 145 -1.22 29.09 -19.73
N LYS A 146 -0.86 28.00 -20.39
CA LYS A 146 -1.10 27.77 -21.82
C LYS A 146 -2.46 27.12 -22.06
#